data_AF-A0A967GDI3-F1
#
_entry.id   AF-A0A967GDI3-F1
#
_cell.length_a   1.000
_cell.length_b   1.000
_cell.length_c   1.000
_cell.angle_alpha   90.00
_cell.angle_beta   90.00
_cell.angle_gamma   90.00
#
_symmetry.space_group_name_H-M   'P 1'
#
loop_
_entity.id
_entity.type
_entity.pdbx_description
1 polymer ?
#
loop_
_entity_poly.entity_id
_entity_poly.type
_entity_poly.pdbx_seq_one_letter_code
_entity_poly.pdbx_strand_id
1 'polypeptide(L)' 'MDALMRSVVNQFEQYVKLSKKTPPEVLTSISSIEDPERLADTIAAHLSLKVEEKQ' A
#
# COMPACT_ATOMS: atom_id res chain seq x y z
N MET A 1 1.00 12.61 10.91
CA MET A 1 0.34 11.89 9.81
C MET A 1 -0.86 12.67 9.31
N ASP A 2 -0.70 13.33 8.17
CA ASP A 2 -1.75 14.08 7.47
C ASP A 2 -2.95 13.21 7.07
N ALA A 3 -4.11 13.85 6.90
CA ALA A 3 -5.37 13.17 6.56
C ALA A 3 -5.27 12.29 5.30
N LEU A 4 -4.48 12.72 4.32
CA LEU A 4 -4.25 11.99 3.07
C LEU A 4 -3.51 10.67 3.30
N MET A 5 -2.43 10.68 4.08
CA MET A 5 -1.65 9.47 4.37
C MET A 5 -2.50 8.44 5.13
N ARG A 6 -3.31 8.88 6.09
CA ARG A 6 -4.26 8.01 6.79
C ARG A 6 -5.26 7.35 5.82
N SER A 7 -5.78 8.12 4.87
CA SER A 7 -6.72 7.59 3.88
C SER A 7 -6.08 6.55 2.96
N VAL A 8 -4.83 6.79 2.55
CA VAL A 8 -4.07 5.87 1.69
C VAL A 8 -3.80 4.54 2.42
N VAL A 9 -3.37 4.60 3.69
CA VAL A 9 -3.14 3.40 4.51
C VAL A 9 -4.42 2.59 4.69
N ASN A 10 -5.54 3.25 5.00
CA ASN A 10 -6.84 2.58 5.12
C ASN A 10 -7.28 1.92 3.81
N GLN A 11 -7.04 2.57 2.67
CA GLN A 11 -7.37 2.01 1.36
C GLN A 11 -6.50 0.78 1.02
N PHE A 12 -5.22 0.84 1.37
CA PHE A 12 -4.30 -0.28 1.19
C PHE A 12 -4.63 -1.46 2.13
N GLU A 13 -5.08 -1.19 3.36
CA GLU A 13 -5.60 -2.20 4.27
C GLU A 13 -6.78 -2.98 3.66
N GLN A 14 -7.72 -2.27 3.03
CA GLN A 14 -8.82 -2.92 2.30
C GLN A 14 -8.31 -3.74 1.11
N TYR A 15 -7.33 -3.23 0.37
CA TYR A 15 -6.70 -3.97 -0.73
C TYR A 15 -6.06 -5.28 -0.25
N VAL A 16 -5.28 -5.26 0.83
CA VAL A 16 -4.65 -6.46 1.41
C VAL A 16 -5.69 -7.46 1.88
N LYS A 17 -6.79 -7.02 2.50
CA LYS A 17 -7.90 -7.90 2.91
C LYS A 17 -8.56 -8.61 1.71
N LEU A 18 -8.62 -7.96 0.55
CA LEU A 18 -9.19 -8.53 -0.68
C LEU A 18 -8.16 -9.35 -1.48
N SER A 19 -6.90 -8.94 -1.46
CA SER A 19 -5.79 -9.56 -2.17
C SER A 19 -5.14 -10.65 -1.31
N LYS A 20 -5.51 -11.92 -1.55
CA LYS A 20 -4.90 -13.10 -0.88
C LYS A 20 -3.40 -13.30 -1.17
N LYS A 21 -2.77 -12.39 -1.94
CA LYS A 21 -1.36 -12.47 -2.34
C LYS A 21 -0.44 -11.57 -1.52
N THR A 22 -0.97 -10.54 -0.87
CA THR A 22 -0.16 -9.58 -0.11
C THR A 22 -0.15 -10.00 1.36
N PRO A 23 1.03 -10.21 1.98
CA PRO A 23 1.09 -10.62 3.37
C PRO A 23 0.64 -9.48 4.31
N PRO A 24 -0.04 -9.79 5.42
CA PRO A 24 -0.53 -8.78 6.36
C PRO A 24 0.60 -8.04 7.10
N GLU A 25 1.81 -8.61 7.17
CA GLU A 25 2.98 -7.96 7.78
C GLU A 25 3.36 -6.63 7.10
N VAL A 26 3.05 -6.51 5.80
CA VAL A 26 3.29 -5.31 4.99
C VAL A 26 2.47 -4.12 5.52
N LEU A 27 1.28 -4.34 6.07
CA LEU A 27 0.44 -3.28 6.64
C LEU A 27 1.10 -2.65 7.86
N THR A 28 1.74 -3.46 8.70
CA THR A 28 2.47 -2.99 9.88
C THR A 28 3.67 -2.15 9.46
N SER A 29 4.39 -2.57 8.42
CA SER A 29 5.51 -1.82 7.85
C SER A 29 5.09 -0.49 7.26
N ILE A 30 3.96 -0.43 6.53
CA ILE A 30 3.46 0.80 5.91
C ILE A 30 2.90 1.77 6.96
N SER A 31 2.25 1.25 8.01
CA SER A 31 1.66 2.08 9.07
C SER A 31 2.70 2.78 9.95
N SER A 32 3.96 2.31 9.95
CA SER A 32 5.07 2.95 10.66
C SER A 32 5.85 3.95 9.79
N ILE A 33 5.51 4.09 8.51
CA ILE A 33 6.15 5.07 7.62
C ILE A 33 5.53 6.45 7.86
N GLU A 34 6.36 7.40 8.29
CA GLU A 34 5.96 8.81 8.46
C GLU A 34 6.27 9.68 7.24
N ASP A 35 7.13 9.18 6.34
CA ASP A 35 7.55 9.88 5.13
C ASP A 35 6.61 9.54 3.95
N PRO A 36 5.92 10.53 3.36
CA PRO A 36 4.91 10.29 2.32
C PRO A 36 5.51 9.73 1.02
N GLU A 37 6.75 10.08 0.68
CA GLU A 37 7.44 9.60 -0.52
C GLU A 37 7.73 8.09 -0.38
N ARG A 38 8.33 7.71 0.75
CA ARG A 38 8.60 6.31 1.10
C ARG A 38 7.33 5.48 1.28
N LEU A 39 6.25 6.10 1.77
CA LEU A 39 4.94 5.45 1.90
C LEU A 39 4.40 5.06 0.52
N ALA A 40 4.46 5.99 -0.43
CA ALA A 40 4.02 5.78 -1.79
C ALA A 40 4.84 4.70 -2.50
N ASP A 41 6.18 4.74 -2.39
CA ASP A 41 7.06 3.74 -2.99
C ASP A 41 6.82 2.34 -2.43
N THR A 42 6.65 2.22 -1.11
CA THR A 42 6.39 0.94 -0.45
C THR A 42 5.05 0.36 -0.89
N ILE A 43 4.01 1.18 -0.93
CA ILE A 43 2.69 0.75 -1.42
C ILE A 43 2.78 0.33 -2.89
N ALA A 44 3.44 1.11 -3.75
CA ALA A 44 3.60 0.80 -5.17
C ALA A 44 4.32 -0.54 -5.41
N ALA A 45 5.34 -0.86 -4.62
CA ALA A 45 6.05 -2.14 -4.71
C ALA A 45 5.17 -3.35 -4.33
N HIS A 46 4.16 -3.16 -3.47
CA HIS A 46 3.26 -4.21 -3.01
C HIS A 46 1.92 -4.25 -3.73
N LEU A 47 1.55 -3.18 -4.42
CA LEU A 47 0.56 -3.24 -5.48
C LEU A 47 1.15 -4.14 -6.56
N SER A 48 0.77 -5.42 -6.53
CA SER A 48 0.93 -6.30 -7.67
C SER A 48 0.01 -5.79 -8.78
N LEU A 49 0.35 -4.64 -9.35
CA LEU A 49 -0.14 -4.19 -10.64
C LEU A 49 0.26 -5.31 -11.59
N LYS A 50 -0.68 -6.22 -11.87
CA LYS A 50 -0.61 -6.89 -13.16
C LYS A 50 -0.55 -5.74 -14.14
N VAL A 51 0.57 -5.62 -14.82
CA VAL A 51 0.69 -4.79 -16.01
C VAL A 51 -0.30 -5.38 -17.02
N GLU A 52 -1.58 -5.05 -16.87
CA GLU A 52 -2.62 -5.30 -17.87
C GLU A 52 -2.64 -4.18 -18.91
N GLU A 53 -1.66 -3.27 -18.89
CA GLU A 53 -1.36 -2.41 -20.03
C GLU A 53 -0.12 -2.94 -20.74
N LYS A 54 -0.40 -3.85 -21.67
CA LYS A 54 0.30 -3.96 -22.96
C LYS A 54 0.78 -2.56 -23.40
N GLN A 55 2.08 -2.42 -23.64
CA GLN A 55 2.62 -2.15 -24.98
C GLN A 55 2.05 -0.93 -25.69
#